data_AF-A0A4P9W1Q4-F1
#
_entry.id   AF-A0A4P9W1Q4-F1
#
_cell.length_a   1.000
_cell.length_b   1.000
_cell.length_c   1.000
_cell.angle_alpha   90.00
_cell.angle_beta   90.00
_cell.angle_gamma   90.00
#
_symmetry.space_group_name_H-M   'P 1'
#
loop_
_entity.id
_entity.type
_entity.pdbx_description
1 polymer ?
#
loop_
_entity_poly.entity_id
_entity_poly.type
_entity_poly.pdbx_seq_one_letter_code
_entity_poly.pdbx_strand_id
1 'polypeptide(L)'
;GRDKMVINHLEKLFVTNDAATIMQELEVVHPAAKLLRMASQQQEFEVGISTNFVDVFAGEVLQQAEQLLRMGLHPSEVIEGYRVGSAKALDLLE
;
A
#
# COMPACT_ATOMS: atom_id res chain seq x y z
N GLY A 1 -12.05 -2.30 -11.93
CA GLY A 1 -12.76 -2.13 -10.64
C GLY A 1 -13.92 -1.17 -10.82
N ARG A 2 -14.85 -1.07 -9.85
CA ARG A 2 -15.93 -0.06 -9.88
C ARG A 2 -15.38 1.33 -9.59
N ASP A 3 -16.08 2.37 -10.06
CA ASP A 3 -15.82 3.75 -9.68
C ASP A 3 -16.27 4.01 -8.24
N LYS A 4 -15.59 4.94 -7.56
CA LYS A 4 -15.88 5.34 -6.20
C LYS A 4 -16.13 6.84 -6.20
N MET A 5 -17.10 7.25 -5.41
CA MET A 5 -17.35 8.65 -5.13
C MET A 5 -16.52 9.06 -3.92
N VAL A 6 -15.62 10.02 -4.10
CA VAL A 6 -14.80 10.61 -3.03
C VAL A 6 -15.20 12.07 -2.88
N ILE A 7 -15.51 12.48 -1.65
CA ILE A 7 -15.77 13.87 -1.30
C ILE A 7 -14.67 14.31 -0.35
N ASN A 8 -13.88 15.30 -0.73
CA ASN A 8 -12.75 15.75 0.08
C ASN A 8 -13.17 16.86 1.07
N HIS A 9 -12.23 17.32 1.90
CA HIS A 9 -12.43 18.38 2.90
C HIS A 9 -12.81 19.75 2.32
N LEU A 10 -12.71 19.94 1.00
CA LEU A 10 -13.14 21.14 0.27
C LEU A 10 -14.52 20.95 -0.39
N GLU A 11 -15.25 19.89 -0.03
CA GLU A 11 -16.54 19.48 -0.62
C GLU A 11 -16.47 19.21 -2.13
N LYS A 12 -15.27 18.99 -2.68
CA LYS A 12 -15.10 18.59 -4.09
C LYS A 12 -15.43 17.12 -4.25
N LEU A 13 -16.23 16.82 -5.27
CA LEU A 13 -16.66 15.48 -5.61
C LEU A 13 -15.82 14.91 -6.76
N PHE A 14 -15.28 13.72 -6.55
CA PHE A 14 -14.54 12.95 -7.53
C PHE A 14 -15.26 11.62 -7.74
N VAL A 15 -15.43 11.21 -9.01
CA VAL A 15 -15.89 9.86 -9.36
C VAL A 15 -14.79 9.22 -10.16
N THR A 16 -14.11 8.24 -9.56
CA THR A 16 -12.92 7.62 -10.17
C THR A 16 -12.71 6.19 -9.68
N ASN A 17 -12.06 5.37 -10.50
CA ASN A 17 -11.59 4.04 -10.13
C ASN A 17 -10.06 3.96 -9.93
N ASP A 18 -9.34 5.05 -10.18
CA ASP A 18 -7.89 5.16 -10.01
C ASP A 18 -7.53 5.29 -8.52
N ALA A 19 -6.73 4.38 -7.98
CA ALA A 19 -6.34 4.45 -6.57
C ALA A 19 -5.44 5.65 -6.26
N ALA A 20 -4.62 6.12 -7.20
CA ALA A 20 -3.76 7.27 -6.96
C ALA A 20 -4.61 8.51 -6.61
N THR A 21 -5.60 8.79 -7.46
CA THR A 21 -6.58 9.86 -7.24
C THR A 21 -7.37 9.65 -5.95
N ILE A 22 -7.86 8.43 -5.69
CA ILE A 22 -8.61 8.13 -4.46
C ILE A 22 -7.77 8.41 -3.22
N MET A 23 -6.53 7.91 -3.17
CA MET A 23 -5.63 8.05 -2.02
C MET A 23 -5.16 9.49 -1.81
N GLN A 24 -5.09 10.29 -2.87
CA GLN A 24 -4.76 11.71 -2.79
C GLN A 24 -5.90 12.55 -2.21
N GLU A 25 -7.13 12.28 -2.64
CA GLU A 25 -8.31 13.05 -2.23
C GLU A 25 -8.90 12.58 -0.88
N LEU A 26 -8.63 11.32 -0.50
CA LEU A 26 -9.05 10.78 0.78
C LEU A 26 -8.27 11.41 1.94
N GLU A 27 -8.98 11.84 2.98
CA GLU A 27 -8.38 12.37 4.19
C GLU A 27 -7.84 11.24 5.09
N VAL A 28 -6.59 10.84 4.85
CA VAL A 28 -5.91 9.82 5.65
C VAL A 28 -5.30 10.43 6.91
N VAL A 29 -5.90 10.15 8.07
CA VAL A 29 -5.44 10.67 9.37
C VAL A 29 -4.36 9.79 10.01
N HIS A 30 -4.50 8.46 9.90
CA HIS A 30 -3.64 7.50 10.60
C HIS A 30 -2.19 7.53 10.07
N PRO A 31 -1.15 7.68 10.92
CA PRO A 31 0.24 7.78 10.48
C PRO A 31 0.73 6.61 9.62
N ALA A 32 0.39 5.37 10.01
CA ALA A 32 0.78 4.20 9.22
C ALA A 32 0.10 4.17 7.84
N ALA A 33 -1.14 4.65 7.72
CA ALA A 33 -1.83 4.72 6.44
C ALA A 33 -1.29 5.86 5.57
N LYS A 34 -0.75 6.95 6.17
CA LYS A 34 -0.02 7.99 5.44
C LYS A 34 1.24 7.43 4.78
N LEU A 35 1.95 6.50 5.41
CA LEU A 35 3.11 5.84 4.81
C LEU A 35 2.72 5.05 3.54
N LEU A 36 1.59 4.33 3.58
CA LEU A 36 1.07 3.62 2.40
C LEU A 36 0.67 4.58 1.28
N ARG A 37 -0.04 5.67 1.62
CA ARG A 37 -0.36 6.73 0.67
C ARG A 37 0.90 7.28 0.00
N MET A 38 1.96 7.57 0.77
CA MET A 38 3.22 8.08 0.23
C MET A 38 3.88 7.08 -0.72
N ALA A 39 3.87 5.77 -0.39
CA ALA A 39 4.39 4.73 -1.26
C ALA A 39 3.61 4.62 -2.58
N SER A 40 2.27 4.67 -2.51
CA SER A 40 1.40 4.65 -3.70
C SER A 40 1.63 5.90 -4.57
N GLN A 41 1.78 7.09 -3.97
CA GLN A 41 2.13 8.32 -4.69
C GLN A 41 3.51 8.26 -5.35
N GLN A 42 4.50 7.64 -4.69
CA GLN A 42 5.83 7.46 -5.28
C GLN A 42 5.77 6.52 -6.50
N GLN A 43 5.00 5.44 -6.42
CA GLN A 43 4.79 4.53 -7.56
C GLN A 43 4.14 5.24 -8.75
N GLU A 44 3.13 6.08 -8.50
CA GLU A 44 2.52 6.91 -9.55
C GLU A 44 3.54 7.84 -10.18
N PHE A 45 4.40 8.47 -9.38
CA PHE A 45 5.41 9.40 -9.88
C PHE A 45 6.50 8.73 -10.72
N GLU A 46 6.98 7.55 -10.30
CA GLU A 46 8.08 6.86 -10.98
C GLU A 46 7.62 6.02 -12.18
N VAL A 47 6.48 5.34 -12.06
CA VAL A 47 6.02 4.33 -13.03
C VAL A 47 4.72 4.74 -13.72
N GLY A 48 3.90 5.58 -13.08
CA GLY A 48 2.65 6.11 -13.66
C GLY A 48 1.50 5.10 -13.78
N ILE A 49 1.69 3.86 -13.32
CA ILE A 49 0.67 2.81 -13.31
C ILE A 49 0.81 1.91 -12.07
N SER A 50 -0.26 1.16 -11.79
CA SER A 50 -0.30 0.09 -10.78
C SER A 50 -0.24 0.54 -9.32
N THR A 51 -0.68 1.76 -9.01
CA THR A 51 -0.85 2.24 -7.63
C THR A 51 -1.75 1.33 -6.78
N ASN A 52 -2.82 0.81 -7.36
CA ASN A 52 -3.68 -0.19 -6.71
C ASN A 52 -2.90 -1.42 -6.20
N PHE A 53 -1.85 -1.84 -6.92
CA PHE A 53 -1.06 -3.00 -6.52
C PHE A 53 -0.28 -2.70 -5.25
N VAL A 54 0.32 -1.52 -5.11
CA VAL A 54 1.07 -1.12 -3.92
C VAL A 54 0.18 -1.19 -2.68
N ASP A 55 -1.02 -0.63 -2.76
CA ASP A 55 -1.96 -0.59 -1.63
C ASP A 55 -2.42 -2.00 -1.21
N VAL A 56 -2.81 -2.84 -2.18
CA VAL A 56 -3.29 -4.21 -1.90
C VAL A 56 -2.15 -5.11 -1.44
N PHE A 57 -0.98 -5.03 -2.09
CA PHE A 57 0.18 -5.83 -1.76
C PHE A 57 0.68 -5.51 -0.35
N ALA A 58 0.79 -4.22 0.00
CA ALA A 58 1.19 -3.83 1.35
C ALA A 58 0.17 -4.29 2.41
N GLY A 59 -1.13 -4.20 2.11
CA GLY A 59 -2.18 -4.71 2.99
C GLY A 59 -2.03 -6.20 3.29
N GLU A 60 -1.82 -7.02 2.26
CA GLU A 60 -1.62 -8.46 2.41
C GLU A 60 -0.34 -8.77 3.20
N VAL A 61 0.79 -8.13 2.86
CA VAL A 61 2.07 -8.33 3.56
C VAL A 61 1.97 -7.97 5.04
N LEU A 62 1.24 -6.90 5.39
CA LEU A 62 1.00 -6.51 6.78
C LEU A 62 0.08 -7.50 7.50
N GLN A 63 -0.94 -8.03 6.82
CA GLN A 63 -1.83 -9.05 7.38
C GLN A 63 -1.08 -10.35 7.69
N GLN A 64 -0.19 -10.79 6.80
CA GLN A 64 0.67 -11.95 7.04
C GLN A 64 1.68 -11.68 8.18
N ALA A 65 2.22 -10.46 8.25
CA ALA A 65 3.12 -10.06 9.33
C ALA A 65 2.42 -10.12 10.69
N GLU A 66 1.16 -9.66 10.76
CA GLU A 66 0.35 -9.74 11.98
C GLU A 66 0.21 -11.19 12.48
N GLN A 67 0.00 -12.16 11.57
CA GLN A 67 -0.08 -13.56 11.95
C GLN A 67 1.23 -14.08 12.55
N LEU A 68 2.36 -13.74 11.94
CA LEU A 68 3.69 -14.12 12.44
C LEU A 68 3.98 -13.52 13.82
N LEU A 69 3.62 -12.25 14.03
CA LEU A 69 3.75 -11.59 15.33
C LEU A 69 2.86 -12.27 16.38
N ARG A 70 1.63 -12.67 16.03
CA ARG A 70 0.73 -13.43 16.92
C ARG A 70 1.26 -14.81 17.27
N MET A 71 2.08 -15.42 16.42
CA MET A 71 2.79 -16.67 16.69
C MET A 71 4.02 -16.50 17.59
N GLY A 72 4.39 -15.26 17.92
CA GLY A 72 5.47 -14.94 18.86
C GLY A 72 6.81 -14.58 18.19
N LEU A 73 6.86 -14.39 16.87
CA LEU A 73 8.07 -13.93 16.21
C LEU A 73 8.36 -12.47 16.57
N HIS A 74 9.63 -12.14 16.76
CA HIS A 74 10.04 -10.77 17.00
C HIS A 74 9.95 -9.95 15.69
N PRO A 75 9.54 -8.67 15.72
CA PRO A 75 9.41 -7.85 14.51
C PRO A 75 10.66 -7.84 13.62
N SER A 76 11.86 -7.86 14.20
CA SER A 76 13.11 -7.90 13.43
C SER A 76 13.30 -9.20 12.64
N GLU A 77 12.79 -10.33 13.13
CA GLU A 77 12.84 -11.61 12.41
C GLU A 77 11.90 -11.60 11.21
N VAL A 78 10.71 -11.02 11.37
CA VAL A 78 9.74 -10.85 10.27
C VAL A 78 10.32 -9.91 9.19
N ILE A 79 10.94 -8.80 9.61
CA ILE A 79 11.59 -7.87 8.69
C ILE A 79 12.69 -8.56 7.89
N GLU A 80 13.59 -9.31 8.53
CA GLU A 80 14.66 -10.00 7.81
C GLU A 80 14.11 -11.10 6.89
N GLY A 81 13.09 -11.84 7.34
CA GLY A 81 12.40 -12.83 6.52
C GLY A 81 11.81 -12.22 5.23
N TYR A 82 11.14 -11.07 5.34
CA TYR A 82 10.64 -10.35 4.17
C TYR A 82 11.75 -9.78 3.28
N ARG A 83 12.87 -9.33 3.85
CA ARG A 83 14.01 -8.85 3.07
C ARG A 83 14.60 -9.96 2.21
N VAL A 84 14.80 -11.14 2.80
CA VAL A 84 15.30 -12.34 2.09
C VAL A 84 14.30 -12.81 1.04
N GLY A 85 13.00 -12.88 1.40
CA GLY A 85 11.94 -13.27 0.48
C GLY A 85 11.79 -12.32 -0.71
N SER A 86 11.86 -11.00 -0.47
CA SER A 86 11.81 -9.97 -1.51
C SER A 86 12.98 -10.08 -2.48
N ALA A 87 14.21 -10.23 -1.97
CA ALA A 87 15.39 -10.44 -2.82
C ALA A 87 15.22 -11.68 -3.70
N LYS A 88 14.77 -12.80 -3.12
CA LYS A 88 14.55 -14.03 -3.89
C LYS A 88 13.42 -13.91 -4.92
N ALA A 89 12.36 -13.16 -4.61
CA ALA A 89 11.27 -12.91 -5.54
C ALA A 89 11.75 -12.08 -6.74
N LEU A 90 12.60 -11.08 -6.50
CA LEU A 90 13.21 -10.27 -7.56
C LEU A 90 14.12 -11.12 -8.46
N ASP A 91 14.99 -11.95 -7.88
CA ASP A 91 15.86 -12.88 -8.63
C ASP A 91 15.08 -13.86 -9.53
N LEU A 92 13.82 -14.15 -9.22
CA LEU A 92 12.97 -15.06 -10.00
C LEU A 92 12.17 -14.34 -11.10
N LEU A 93 12.05 -13.02 -11.01
CA LEU A 93 11.36 -12.20 -12.01
C LEU A 93 12.30 -11.77 -13.15
N GLU A 94 13.60 -11.74 -12.90
CA GLU A 94 14.68 -11.51 -13.88
C GLU A 94 15.03 -12.79 -14.67
#